data_AF-A0AAE1YSL1-F1
#
_entry.id   AF-A0AAE1YSL1-F1
#
_cell.length_a   1.000
_cell.length_b   1.000
_cell.length_c   1.000
_cell.angle_alpha   90.00
_cell.angle_beta   90.00
_cell.angle_gamma   90.00
#
_symmetry.space_group_name_H-M   'P 1'
#
loop_
_entity.id
_entity.type
_entity.pdbx_description
1 polymer ?
#
loop_
_entity_poly.entity_id
_entity_poly.type
_entity_poly.pdbx_seq_one_letter_code
_entity_poly.pdbx_strand_id
1 'polypeptide(L)'
;MASLQESLSKFKKQQEKCQSTLTNIAAKAGSSKGTSSKSVPSSTSSLANGKAPATPVKFSNDTERLQHINSIRKAPVGAQIKRVIDLLFETRDAFTPEQINEACYVDVNANKAVFDSLRNNPKVSYDGKRFSYKSKHALKDKSQLLVLIRKFPEGIAVIDLKDSYATVMEDLQSLKASGQIWLLSNFDSQEDIAYPNDPRAVIKVDDDLKQLFRGIELPRDMLDIEKDLQKNGMKPATNTAKRRAMAQVHGIAPKPKTKKKKHEISKRTKLTNAHLPELFQNLNVPGS
;
A
#
# COMPACT_ATOMS: atom_id res chain seq x y z
N MET A 1 2.84 6.92 -42.98
CA MET A 1 4.24 6.97 -42.51
C MET A 1 4.93 8.33 -42.71
N ALA A 2 4.41 9.26 -43.53
CA ALA A 2 5.07 10.55 -43.78
C ALA A 2 5.04 11.56 -42.59
N SER A 3 4.00 11.55 -41.75
CA SER A 3 3.87 12.57 -40.67
C SER A 3 4.81 12.37 -39.48
N LEU A 4 5.27 11.13 -39.24
CA LEU A 4 6.23 10.83 -38.16
C LEU A 4 7.63 11.35 -38.52
N GLN A 5 8.05 11.18 -39.77
CA GLN A 5 9.32 11.68 -40.31
C GLN A 5 9.37 13.21 -40.26
N GLU A 6 8.25 13.86 -40.57
CA GLU A 6 8.13 15.32 -40.52
C GLU A 6 8.17 15.85 -39.07
N SER A 7 7.59 15.12 -38.13
CA SER A 7 7.63 15.47 -36.71
C SER A 7 9.04 15.33 -36.13
N LEU A 8 9.77 14.26 -36.49
CA LEU A 8 11.16 14.05 -36.08
C LEU A 8 12.11 15.11 -36.63
N SER A 9 11.94 15.51 -37.89
CA SER A 9 12.77 16.54 -38.51
C SER A 9 12.50 17.93 -37.91
N LYS A 10 11.25 18.27 -37.59
CA LYS A 10 10.90 19.49 -36.84
C LYS A 10 11.53 19.50 -35.44
N PHE A 11 11.47 18.37 -34.73
CA PHE A 11 12.07 18.24 -33.40
C PHE A 11 13.59 18.40 -33.43
N LYS A 12 14.27 17.76 -34.38
CA LYS A 12 15.73 17.87 -34.54
C LYS A 12 16.17 19.30 -34.87
N LYS A 13 15.42 19.98 -35.76
CA LYS A 13 15.64 21.39 -36.11
C LYS A 13 15.40 22.34 -34.94
N GLN A 14 14.44 22.03 -34.07
CA GLN A 14 14.22 22.76 -32.81
C GLN A 14 15.43 22.60 -31.87
N GLN A 15 15.96 21.38 -31.76
CA GLN A 15 17.08 21.07 -30.88
C GLN A 15 18.38 21.78 -31.31
N GLU A 16 18.64 21.84 -32.62
CA GLU A 16 19.77 22.57 -33.20
C GLU A 16 19.68 24.09 -32.98
N LYS A 17 18.48 24.67 -33.07
CA LYS A 17 18.25 26.10 -32.76
C LYS A 17 18.49 26.43 -31.28
N CYS A 18 18.09 25.54 -30.37
CA CYS A 18 18.34 25.74 -28.95
C CYS A 18 19.85 25.69 -28.64
N GLN A 19 20.58 24.75 -29.24
CA GLN A 19 22.04 24.66 -29.05
C GLN A 19 22.79 25.88 -29.61
N SER A 20 22.43 26.36 -30.80
CA SER A 20 23.09 27.55 -31.38
C SER A 20 22.84 28.82 -30.58
N THR A 21 21.65 28.95 -29.98
CA THR A 21 21.32 30.08 -29.09
C THR A 21 22.17 30.06 -27.83
N LEU A 22 22.38 28.89 -27.21
CA LEU A 22 23.24 28.75 -26.03
C LEU A 22 24.71 29.07 -26.33
N THR A 23 25.23 28.62 -27.48
CA THR A 23 26.60 28.91 -27.92
C THR A 23 26.82 30.41 -28.17
N ASN A 24 25.84 31.09 -28.77
CA ASN A 24 25.92 32.54 -29.01
C ASN A 24 25.86 33.37 -27.71
N ILE A 25 25.11 32.92 -26.71
CA ILE A 25 25.07 33.57 -25.39
C ILE A 25 26.42 33.40 -24.67
N ALA A 26 27.02 32.21 -24.74
CA ALA A 26 28.35 31.95 -24.17
C ALA A 26 29.45 32.78 -24.84
N ALA A 27 29.40 32.95 -26.16
CA ALA A 27 30.36 33.78 -26.90
C ALA A 27 30.24 35.27 -26.55
N LYS A 28 29.04 35.77 -26.24
CA LYS A 28 28.79 37.18 -25.91
C LYS A 28 29.21 37.56 -24.48
N ALA A 29 29.28 36.59 -23.57
CA ALA A 29 29.75 36.78 -22.21
C ALA A 29 31.30 36.84 -22.08
N GLY A 30 32.04 36.48 -23.14
CA GLY A 30 33.52 36.45 -23.13
C GLY A 30 34.21 37.77 -23.50
N SER A 31 33.48 38.81 -23.88
CA SER A 31 34.06 40.09 -24.35
C SER A 31 33.59 41.28 -23.52
N SER A 32 34.11 41.39 -22.30
CA SER A 32 34.16 42.66 -21.56
C SER A 32 35.39 42.68 -20.64
N LYS A 33 36.55 43.06 -21.18
CA LYS A 33 37.73 43.39 -20.37
C LYS A 33 38.00 44.90 -20.49
N GLY A 34 37.56 45.62 -19.46
CA GLY A 34 37.89 47.02 -19.23
C GLY A 34 39.32 47.16 -18.68
N THR A 35 40.01 48.15 -19.21
CA THR A 35 41.42 48.55 -19.04
C THR A 35 41.73 49.21 -17.70
N SER A 36 42.94 48.97 -17.15
CA SER A 36 43.79 50.01 -16.52
C SER A 36 45.20 49.45 -16.21
N SER A 37 46.17 50.35 -16.24
CA SER A 37 47.60 50.15 -16.54
C SER A 37 48.54 50.48 -15.37
N LYS A 38 49.86 50.22 -15.60
CA LYS A 38 51.10 50.58 -14.83
C LYS A 38 51.54 49.60 -13.73
N SER A 39 52.81 49.34 -13.46
CA SER A 39 54.11 49.40 -14.17
C SER A 39 55.15 48.72 -13.25
N VAL A 40 56.18 48.11 -13.86
CA VAL A 40 57.36 47.35 -13.35
C VAL A 40 58.21 48.08 -12.26
N PRO A 41 59.20 47.46 -11.53
CA PRO A 41 60.30 46.65 -12.11
C PRO A 41 60.88 45.45 -11.31
N SER A 42 61.74 44.71 -12.05
CA SER A 42 63.04 44.12 -11.66
C SER A 42 63.17 42.62 -11.28
N SER A 43 63.79 41.91 -12.22
CA SER A 43 64.99 41.05 -12.14
C SER A 43 65.03 39.69 -11.40
N THR A 44 65.57 38.73 -12.17
CA THR A 44 66.53 37.64 -11.87
C THR A 44 66.06 36.22 -11.49
N SER A 45 66.65 35.29 -12.27
CA SER A 45 67.12 33.92 -11.99
C SER A 45 66.14 32.74 -11.88
N SER A 46 66.16 31.92 -12.95
CA SER A 46 66.74 30.56 -12.97
C SER A 46 66.19 29.42 -12.10
N LEU A 47 65.71 28.40 -12.82
CA LEU A 47 65.75 26.94 -12.59
C LEU A 47 64.93 26.27 -11.45
N ALA A 48 63.87 25.60 -11.91
CA ALA A 48 63.49 24.20 -11.69
C ALA A 48 63.44 23.61 -10.25
N ASN A 49 62.23 23.23 -9.81
CA ASN A 49 62.00 21.86 -9.34
C ASN A 49 60.53 21.42 -9.43
N GLY A 50 60.34 20.11 -9.65
CA GLY A 50 59.18 19.49 -10.28
C GLY A 50 57.79 19.70 -9.65
N LYS A 51 56.79 19.78 -10.52
CA LYS A 51 55.38 19.65 -10.17
C LYS A 51 54.78 18.53 -11.01
N ALA A 52 54.33 17.47 -10.32
CA ALA A 52 53.54 16.40 -10.91
C ALA A 52 52.38 17.00 -11.73
N PRO A 53 51.98 16.37 -12.85
CA PRO A 53 50.89 16.89 -13.67
C PRO A 53 49.62 16.92 -12.81
N ALA A 54 49.15 18.12 -12.49
CA ALA A 54 47.86 18.32 -11.87
C ALA A 54 46.81 17.70 -12.80
N THR A 55 46.18 16.63 -12.32
CA THR A 55 45.01 16.04 -12.97
C THR A 55 44.00 17.16 -13.24
N PRO A 56 43.53 17.36 -14.48
CA PRO A 56 42.58 18.41 -14.77
C PRO A 56 41.29 18.14 -13.98
N VAL A 57 41.03 18.97 -12.98
CA VAL A 57 39.83 18.92 -12.15
C VAL A 57 38.65 19.26 -13.06
N LYS A 58 37.78 18.28 -13.32
CA LYS A 58 36.56 18.42 -14.11
C LYS A 58 35.49 19.18 -13.29
N PHE A 59 35.66 20.50 -13.17
CA PHE A 59 34.79 21.42 -12.41
C PHE A 59 33.29 21.34 -12.73
N SER A 60 32.91 20.90 -13.93
CA SER A 60 31.51 20.82 -14.34
C SER A 60 30.71 19.79 -13.54
N ASN A 61 31.30 18.64 -13.20
CA ASN A 61 30.57 17.53 -12.58
C ASN A 61 30.26 17.81 -11.10
N ASP A 62 31.16 18.50 -10.40
CA ASP A 62 30.97 18.87 -8.99
C ASP A 62 29.87 19.92 -8.82
N THR A 63 29.76 20.86 -9.76
CA THR A 63 28.71 21.90 -9.72
C THR A 63 27.32 21.28 -9.92
N GLU A 64 27.19 20.36 -10.88
CA GLU A 64 25.93 19.65 -11.14
C GLU A 64 25.52 18.75 -9.96
N ARG A 65 26.46 18.03 -9.37
CA ARG A 65 26.22 17.21 -8.17
C ARG A 65 25.73 18.05 -6.99
N LEU A 66 26.38 19.18 -6.73
CA LEU A 66 25.98 20.09 -5.64
C LEU A 66 24.60 20.70 -5.88
N GLN A 67 24.27 21.07 -7.11
CA GLN A 67 22.94 21.53 -7.48
C GLN A 67 21.88 20.45 -7.25
N HIS A 68 22.17 19.20 -7.61
CA HIS A 68 21.27 18.07 -7.37
C HIS A 68 21.01 17.83 -5.88
N ILE A 69 22.08 17.84 -5.06
CA ILE A 69 21.98 17.74 -3.60
C ILE A 69 21.12 18.88 -3.03
N ASN A 70 21.37 20.11 -3.48
CA ASN A 70 20.62 21.27 -3.02
C ASN A 70 19.13 21.16 -3.39
N SER A 71 18.84 20.70 -4.60
CA SER A 71 17.48 20.44 -5.08
C SER A 71 16.75 19.43 -4.19
N ILE A 72 17.40 18.32 -3.83
CA ILE A 72 16.83 17.30 -2.92
C ILE A 72 16.57 17.89 -1.53
N ARG A 73 17.54 18.63 -0.98
CA ARG A 73 17.42 19.19 0.39
C ARG A 73 16.37 20.29 0.50
N LYS A 74 16.12 21.02 -0.59
CA LYS A 74 15.05 22.02 -0.69
C LYS A 74 13.70 21.43 -1.10
N ALA A 75 13.65 20.14 -1.46
CA ALA A 75 12.40 19.50 -1.83
C ALA A 75 11.44 19.46 -0.63
N PRO A 76 10.11 19.42 -0.88
CA PRO A 76 9.13 19.27 0.19
C PRO A 76 9.41 18.06 1.07
N VAL A 77 9.08 18.17 2.36
CA VAL A 77 9.31 17.11 3.36
C VAL A 77 8.78 15.74 2.89
N GLY A 78 7.59 15.71 2.30
CA GLY A 78 7.00 14.47 1.74
C GLY A 78 7.84 13.81 0.65
N ALA A 79 8.51 14.59 -0.20
CA ALA A 79 9.38 14.06 -1.24
C ALA A 79 10.68 13.48 -0.66
N GLN A 80 11.24 14.13 0.36
CA GLN A 80 12.40 13.61 1.09
C GLN A 80 12.07 12.29 1.79
N ILE A 81 10.93 12.24 2.50
CA ILE A 81 10.44 11.03 3.18
C ILE A 81 10.27 9.89 2.18
N LYS A 82 9.59 10.14 1.05
CA LYS A 82 9.38 9.13 0.01
C LYS A 82 10.72 8.56 -0.48
N ARG A 83 11.69 9.43 -0.77
CA ARG A 83 13.02 9.02 -1.24
C ARG A 83 13.76 8.12 -0.25
N VAL A 84 13.63 8.40 1.06
CA VAL A 84 14.18 7.53 2.11
C VAL A 84 13.43 6.19 2.16
N ILE A 85 12.10 6.19 2.08
CA ILE A 85 11.31 4.94 2.08
C ILE A 85 11.65 4.06 0.87
N ASP A 86 11.79 4.67 -0.31
CA ASP A 86 12.16 3.96 -1.54
C ASP A 86 13.54 3.30 -1.38
N LEU A 87 14.53 4.03 -0.83
CA LEU A 87 15.85 3.47 -0.50
C LEU A 87 15.75 2.27 0.44
N LEU A 88 15.01 2.39 1.55
CA LEU A 88 14.84 1.31 2.53
C LEU A 88 14.10 0.10 1.92
N PHE A 89 13.15 0.35 1.03
CA PHE A 89 12.36 -0.69 0.37
C PHE A 89 13.18 -1.48 -0.66
N GLU A 90 14.01 -0.79 -1.45
CA GLU A 90 14.85 -1.42 -2.48
C GLU A 90 16.00 -2.23 -1.87
N THR A 91 16.68 -1.66 -0.88
CA THR A 91 17.84 -2.28 -0.23
C THR A 91 17.46 -3.35 0.77
N ARG A 92 16.29 -3.22 1.41
CA ARG A 92 15.83 -4.07 2.54
C ARG A 92 16.76 -4.08 3.75
N ASP A 93 17.64 -3.09 3.84
CA ASP A 93 18.62 -2.92 4.91
C ASP A 93 18.23 -1.80 5.89
N ALA A 94 18.93 -1.76 7.02
CA ALA A 94 18.76 -0.72 8.04
C ALA A 94 19.88 0.32 7.95
N PHE A 95 19.52 1.60 7.82
CA PHE A 95 20.47 2.70 7.60
C PHE A 95 20.46 3.71 8.76
N THR A 96 21.63 4.24 9.10
CA THR A 96 21.72 5.40 10.00
C THR A 96 21.36 6.69 9.25
N PRO A 97 20.99 7.78 9.95
CA PRO A 97 20.74 9.07 9.32
C PRO A 97 21.89 9.55 8.42
N GLU A 98 23.14 9.27 8.82
CA GLU A 98 24.34 9.64 8.07
C GLU A 98 24.44 8.84 6.77
N GLN A 99 24.20 7.52 6.82
CA GLN A 99 24.20 6.67 5.65
C GLN A 99 23.06 7.03 4.68
N ILE A 100 21.90 7.45 5.20
CA ILE A 100 20.80 7.95 4.37
C ILE A 100 21.22 9.23 3.63
N ASN A 101 21.90 10.15 4.30
CA ASN A 101 22.42 11.37 3.67
C ASN A 101 23.47 11.06 2.60
N GLU A 102 24.31 10.04 2.80
CA GLU A 102 25.28 9.60 1.79
C GLU A 102 24.60 8.96 0.57
N ALA A 103 23.59 8.09 0.80
CA ALA A 103 22.93 7.33 -0.25
C ALA A 103 21.93 8.16 -1.07
N CYS A 104 21.14 9.03 -0.43
CA CYS A 104 20.06 9.75 -1.09
C CYS A 104 20.07 11.27 -0.88
N TYR A 105 21.10 11.82 -0.22
CA TYR A 105 21.32 13.26 0.00
C TYR A 105 20.28 13.96 0.89
N VAL A 106 19.45 13.18 1.58
CA VAL A 106 18.47 13.66 2.55
C VAL A 106 19.14 13.76 3.93
N ASP A 107 19.20 14.97 4.47
CA ASP A 107 19.74 15.20 5.81
C ASP A 107 18.63 15.06 6.86
N VAL A 108 18.47 13.83 7.36
CA VAL A 108 17.43 13.50 8.34
C VAL A 108 17.73 14.13 9.71
N ASN A 109 19.00 14.31 10.08
CA ASN A 109 19.39 14.88 11.37
C ASN A 109 19.15 16.40 11.42
N ALA A 110 19.48 17.12 10.34
CA ALA A 110 19.25 18.56 10.28
C ALA A 110 17.76 18.90 10.13
N ASN A 111 16.96 18.01 9.52
CA ASN A 111 15.55 18.24 9.27
C ASN A 111 14.65 17.45 10.23
N LYS A 112 14.34 18.05 11.38
CA LYS A 112 13.47 17.47 12.41
C LYS A 112 12.10 17.00 11.88
N ALA A 113 11.52 17.72 10.91
CA ALA A 113 10.23 17.36 10.35
C ALA A 113 10.29 16.03 9.57
N VAL A 114 11.38 15.79 8.83
CA VAL A 114 11.62 14.53 8.12
C VAL A 114 11.88 13.40 9.12
N PHE A 115 12.71 13.62 10.14
CA PHE A 115 12.98 12.63 11.19
C PHE A 115 11.69 12.19 11.90
N ASP A 116 10.91 13.15 12.40
CA ASP A 116 9.66 12.87 13.12
C ASP A 116 8.64 12.17 12.22
N SER A 117 8.55 12.58 10.95
CA SER A 117 7.63 11.97 10.00
C SER A 117 8.03 10.54 9.62
N LEU A 118 9.33 10.26 9.45
CA LEU A 118 9.84 8.92 9.22
C LEU A 118 9.58 8.01 10.42
N ARG A 119 9.84 8.50 11.64
CA ARG A 119 9.60 7.74 12.87
C ARG A 119 8.13 7.37 13.08
N ASN A 120 7.21 8.24 12.67
CA ASN A 120 5.77 8.01 12.78
C ASN A 120 5.16 7.29 11.56
N ASN A 121 5.95 6.98 10.53
CA ASN A 121 5.44 6.39 9.30
C ASN A 121 5.17 4.88 9.48
N PRO A 122 4.01 4.35 9.05
CA PRO A 122 3.71 2.92 9.17
C PRO A 122 4.65 2.01 8.38
N LYS A 123 5.32 2.52 7.34
CA LYS A 123 6.26 1.78 6.48
C LYS A 123 7.72 1.83 6.94
N VAL A 124 8.00 2.51 8.06
CA VAL A 124 9.36 2.67 8.58
C VAL A 124 9.39 2.24 10.04
N SER A 125 10.46 1.55 10.42
CA SER A 125 10.77 1.23 11.81
C SER A 125 12.05 1.95 12.20
N TYR A 126 12.08 2.52 13.39
CA TYR A 126 13.26 3.18 13.95
C TYR A 126 13.64 2.53 15.27
N ASP A 127 14.86 1.99 15.36
CA ASP A 127 15.36 1.26 16.54
C ASP A 127 16.09 2.18 17.56
N GLY A 128 16.08 3.49 17.33
CA GLY A 128 16.83 4.48 18.11
C GLY A 128 18.18 4.88 17.49
N LYS A 129 18.65 4.17 16.47
CA LYS A 129 19.89 4.48 15.74
C LYS A 129 19.72 4.40 14.23
N ARG A 130 18.95 3.43 13.73
CA ARG A 130 18.76 3.08 12.33
C ARG A 130 17.30 3.07 11.95
N PHE A 131 17.04 3.40 10.69
CA PHE A 131 15.77 3.26 10.03
C PHE A 131 15.78 2.01 9.16
N SER A 132 14.73 1.21 9.24
CA SER A 132 14.52 0.03 8.40
C SER A 132 13.12 0.04 7.80
N TYR A 133 12.95 -0.60 6.64
CA TYR A 133 11.62 -0.78 6.06
C TYR A 133 10.74 -1.69 6.93
N LYS A 134 9.44 -1.36 7.00
CA LYS A 134 8.44 -2.14 7.72
C LYS A 134 7.25 -2.43 6.80
N SER A 135 7.09 -3.68 6.40
CA SER A 135 5.87 -4.13 5.72
C SER A 135 4.69 -4.19 6.70
N LYS A 136 3.47 -4.29 6.17
CA LYS A 136 2.25 -4.34 7.00
C LYS A 136 2.23 -5.58 7.90
N HIS A 137 2.62 -6.71 7.32
CA HIS A 137 2.85 -7.97 8.01
C HIS A 137 4.33 -8.26 7.90
N ALA A 138 5.07 -8.20 9.02
CA ALA A 138 6.53 -8.37 9.06
C ALA A 138 6.94 -9.84 8.78
N LEU A 139 6.65 -10.33 7.58
CA LEU A 139 6.92 -11.68 7.11
C LEU A 139 8.31 -11.74 6.49
N LYS A 140 9.05 -12.82 6.81
CA LYS A 140 10.38 -13.08 6.26
C LYS A 140 10.38 -14.17 5.19
N ASP A 141 9.53 -15.18 5.38
CA ASP A 141 9.58 -16.42 4.60
C ASP A 141 8.19 -16.96 4.26
N LYS A 142 8.13 -17.86 3.27
CA LYS A 142 6.94 -18.60 2.83
C LYS A 142 6.17 -19.29 3.96
N SER A 143 6.87 -19.84 4.94
CA SER A 143 6.26 -20.55 6.07
C SER A 143 5.44 -19.59 6.94
N GLN A 144 5.98 -18.40 7.22
CA GLN A 144 5.29 -17.36 7.98
C GLN A 144 4.11 -16.81 7.20
N LEU A 145 4.25 -16.64 5.89
CA LEU A 145 3.16 -16.25 4.99
C LEU A 145 1.98 -17.21 5.08
N LEU A 146 2.23 -18.52 4.98
CA LEU A 146 1.17 -19.53 5.08
C LEU A 146 0.49 -19.52 6.46
N VAL A 147 1.27 -19.40 7.54
CA VAL A 147 0.73 -19.32 8.91
C VAL A 147 -0.13 -18.06 9.07
N LEU A 148 0.30 -16.93 8.49
CA LEU A 148 -0.49 -15.70 8.52
C LEU A 148 -1.82 -15.90 7.79
N ILE A 149 -1.81 -16.38 6.55
CA ILE A 149 -3.03 -16.57 5.74
C ILE A 149 -4.03 -17.48 6.47
N ARG A 150 -3.55 -18.54 7.14
CA ARG A 150 -4.41 -19.44 7.94
C ARG A 150 -5.05 -18.79 9.15
N LYS A 151 -4.47 -17.73 9.70
CA LYS A 151 -5.05 -16.98 10.83
C LYS A 151 -6.15 -16.02 10.40
N PHE A 152 -6.23 -15.67 9.12
CA PHE A 152 -7.21 -14.74 8.57
C PHE A 152 -8.17 -15.48 7.64
N PRO A 153 -9.24 -16.10 8.18
CA PRO A 153 -10.21 -16.83 7.35
C PRO A 153 -10.95 -15.92 6.36
N GLU A 154 -11.09 -14.63 6.67
CA GLU A 154 -11.66 -13.60 5.80
C GLU A 154 -10.78 -13.23 4.60
N GLY A 155 -9.55 -13.75 4.54
CA GLY A 155 -8.58 -13.47 3.49
C GLY A 155 -7.71 -12.24 3.76
N ILE A 156 -6.63 -12.12 3.00
CA ILE A 156 -5.67 -11.02 3.07
C ILE A 156 -5.41 -10.50 1.66
N ALA A 157 -5.51 -9.18 1.46
CA ALA A 157 -5.23 -8.57 0.17
C ALA A 157 -3.75 -8.75 -0.22
N VAL A 158 -3.48 -9.15 -1.46
CA VAL A 158 -2.11 -9.36 -1.95
C VAL A 158 -1.31 -8.05 -1.92
N ILE A 159 -1.96 -6.89 -2.05
CA ILE A 159 -1.31 -5.58 -1.95
C ILE A 159 -0.65 -5.32 -0.58
N ASP A 160 -1.18 -5.95 0.47
CA ASP A 160 -0.65 -5.87 1.84
C ASP A 160 0.49 -6.87 2.09
N LEU A 161 0.65 -7.85 1.20
CA LEU A 161 1.64 -8.91 1.30
C LEU A 161 2.82 -8.67 0.35
N LYS A 162 2.59 -8.01 -0.80
CA LYS A 162 3.57 -7.85 -1.89
C LYS A 162 4.89 -7.20 -1.48
N ASP A 163 4.87 -6.40 -0.43
CA ASP A 163 6.04 -5.66 0.06
C ASP A 163 6.78 -6.39 1.20
N SER A 164 6.28 -7.54 1.65
CA SER A 164 6.81 -8.23 2.83
C SER A 164 8.26 -8.67 2.65
N TYR A 165 8.54 -9.43 1.59
CA TYR A 165 9.88 -9.90 1.21
C TYR A 165 9.95 -10.15 -0.31
N ALA A 166 11.16 -10.29 -0.84
CA ALA A 166 11.41 -10.23 -2.29
C ALA A 166 10.64 -11.28 -3.12
N THR A 167 10.59 -12.53 -2.66
CA THR A 167 9.99 -13.66 -3.40
C THR A 167 8.53 -13.91 -3.04
N VAL A 168 7.86 -12.98 -2.34
CA VAL A 168 6.50 -13.22 -1.80
C VAL A 168 5.47 -13.54 -2.89
N MET A 169 5.61 -12.96 -4.08
CA MET A 169 4.70 -13.22 -5.20
C MET A 169 4.87 -14.63 -5.77
N GLU A 170 6.12 -15.09 -5.90
CA GLU A 170 6.44 -16.46 -6.32
C GLU A 170 5.95 -17.47 -5.28
N ASP A 171 6.15 -17.15 -4.01
CA ASP A 171 5.68 -17.97 -2.91
C ASP A 171 4.16 -18.07 -2.87
N LEU A 172 3.43 -16.96 -3.05
CA LEU A 172 1.96 -16.98 -3.18
C LEU A 172 1.51 -17.89 -4.32
N GLN A 173 2.12 -17.79 -5.50
CA GLN A 173 1.79 -18.67 -6.63
C GLN A 173 2.12 -20.13 -6.33
N SER A 174 3.25 -20.39 -5.67
CA SER A 174 3.62 -21.75 -5.28
C SER A 174 2.67 -22.34 -4.23
N LEU A 175 2.18 -21.53 -3.29
CA LEU A 175 1.17 -21.94 -2.29
C LEU A 175 -0.16 -22.23 -2.97
N LYS A 176 -0.58 -21.42 -3.95
CA LYS A 176 -1.75 -21.65 -4.79
C LYS A 176 -1.61 -22.96 -5.59
N ALA A 177 -0.48 -23.17 -6.25
CA ALA A 177 -0.20 -24.37 -7.04
C ALA A 177 -0.19 -25.63 -6.17
N SER A 178 0.32 -25.53 -4.94
CA SER A 178 0.27 -26.62 -3.96
C SER A 178 -1.12 -26.85 -3.35
N GLY A 179 -2.11 -26.00 -3.68
CA GLY A 179 -3.46 -26.07 -3.16
C GLY A 179 -3.57 -25.70 -1.68
N GLN A 180 -2.59 -25.01 -1.09
CA GLN A 180 -2.61 -24.61 0.32
C GLN A 180 -3.37 -23.30 0.57
N ILE A 181 -3.51 -22.47 -0.47
CA ILE A 181 -4.26 -21.21 -0.43
C ILE A 181 -5.09 -21.08 -1.71
N TRP A 182 -6.16 -20.29 -1.64
CA TRP A 182 -6.88 -19.78 -2.80
C TRP A 182 -6.43 -18.35 -3.08
N LEU A 183 -6.23 -18.03 -4.34
CA LEU A 183 -5.98 -16.66 -4.79
C LEU A 183 -7.16 -16.26 -5.68
N LEU A 184 -7.99 -15.34 -5.18
CA LEU A 184 -9.24 -14.92 -5.82
C LEU A 184 -9.13 -13.45 -6.19
N SER A 185 -9.32 -13.14 -7.47
CA SER A 185 -9.37 -11.76 -7.95
C SER A 185 -10.75 -11.18 -7.70
N ASN A 186 -10.82 -10.02 -7.04
CA ASN A 186 -12.07 -9.30 -6.94
C ASN A 186 -12.35 -8.59 -8.29
N PHE A 187 -13.55 -8.80 -8.85
CA PHE A 187 -13.92 -8.25 -10.15
C PHE A 187 -13.97 -6.71 -10.15
N ASP A 188 -14.25 -6.10 -9.00
CA ASP A 188 -14.38 -4.64 -8.86
C ASP A 188 -13.03 -3.95 -8.65
N SER A 189 -12.17 -4.47 -7.77
CA SER A 189 -10.88 -3.84 -7.43
C SER A 189 -9.68 -4.33 -8.26
N GLN A 190 -9.82 -5.42 -9.04
CA GLN A 190 -8.71 -6.13 -9.69
C GLN A 190 -7.59 -6.56 -8.72
N GLU A 191 -7.83 -6.46 -7.41
CA GLU A 191 -6.88 -6.88 -6.38
C GLU A 191 -7.14 -8.35 -6.04
N ASP A 192 -6.06 -9.13 -6.04
CA ASP A 192 -6.10 -10.50 -5.58
C ASP A 192 -6.18 -10.56 -4.05
N ILE A 193 -6.99 -11.47 -3.54
CA ILE A 193 -7.12 -11.78 -2.12
C ILE A 193 -6.70 -13.23 -1.89
N ALA A 194 -5.78 -13.42 -0.94
CA ALA A 194 -5.29 -14.72 -0.52
C ALA A 194 -6.15 -15.27 0.63
N TYR A 195 -6.77 -16.42 0.41
CA TYR A 195 -7.57 -17.13 1.40
C TYR A 195 -6.91 -18.46 1.78
N PRO A 196 -7.04 -18.93 3.03
CA PRO A 196 -6.56 -20.26 3.39
C PRO A 196 -7.39 -21.35 2.70
N ASN A 197 -6.73 -22.39 2.19
CA ASN A 197 -7.41 -23.62 1.78
C ASN A 197 -7.28 -24.66 2.89
N ASP A 198 -8.40 -25.21 3.36
CA ASP A 198 -8.37 -26.31 4.31
C ASP A 198 -8.02 -27.61 3.56
N PRO A 199 -6.90 -28.29 3.88
CA PRO A 199 -6.54 -29.55 3.25
C PRO A 199 -7.60 -30.66 3.43
N ARG A 200 -8.49 -30.54 4.42
CA ARG A 200 -9.60 -31.49 4.63
C ARG A 200 -10.71 -31.36 3.58
N ALA A 201 -10.76 -30.25 2.87
CA ALA A 201 -11.82 -29.94 1.89
C ALA A 201 -11.43 -30.28 0.44
N VAL A 202 -10.30 -30.96 0.21
CA VAL A 202 -9.85 -31.29 -1.15
C VAL A 202 -10.67 -32.46 -1.70
N ILE A 203 -11.73 -32.13 -2.46
CA ILE A 203 -12.53 -33.09 -3.22
C ILE A 203 -12.14 -32.94 -4.69
N LYS A 204 -11.52 -33.98 -5.26
CA LYS A 204 -11.26 -34.04 -6.70
C LYS A 204 -12.51 -34.57 -7.39
N VAL A 205 -13.00 -33.81 -8.36
CA VAL A 205 -14.17 -34.16 -9.17
C VAL A 205 -13.81 -33.97 -10.63
N ASP A 206 -14.13 -34.95 -11.46
CA ASP A 206 -13.90 -34.90 -12.91
C ASP A 206 -14.75 -33.82 -13.58
N ASP A 207 -14.26 -33.29 -14.69
CA ASP A 207 -14.94 -32.18 -15.37
C ASP A 207 -16.29 -32.61 -15.95
N ASP A 208 -16.42 -33.86 -16.39
CA ASP A 208 -17.70 -34.42 -16.84
C ASP A 208 -18.75 -34.46 -15.72
N LEU A 209 -18.34 -34.80 -14.49
CA LEU A 209 -19.25 -34.80 -13.34
C LEU A 209 -19.64 -33.36 -12.94
N LYS A 210 -18.70 -32.40 -13.04
CA LYS A 210 -19.02 -30.97 -12.83
C LYS A 210 -20.02 -30.48 -13.88
N GLN A 211 -19.86 -30.88 -15.13
CA GLN A 211 -20.75 -30.48 -16.23
C GLN A 211 -22.13 -31.10 -16.05
N LEU A 212 -22.21 -32.40 -15.71
CA LEU A 212 -23.46 -33.08 -15.39
C LEU A 212 -24.16 -32.38 -14.23
N PHE A 213 -23.46 -32.10 -13.14
CA PHE A 213 -24.04 -31.44 -11.97
C PHE A 213 -24.61 -30.05 -12.29
N ARG A 214 -23.89 -29.25 -13.11
CA ARG A 214 -24.35 -27.93 -13.55
C ARG A 214 -25.54 -28.00 -14.52
N GLY A 215 -25.66 -29.09 -15.28
CA GLY A 215 -26.74 -29.33 -16.21
C GLY A 215 -28.04 -29.85 -15.58
N ILE A 216 -28.00 -30.29 -14.31
CA ILE A 216 -29.20 -30.71 -13.58
C ILE A 216 -30.03 -29.46 -13.27
N GLU A 217 -31.14 -29.28 -13.98
CA GLU A 217 -32.11 -28.23 -13.68
C GLU A 217 -32.90 -28.58 -12.43
N LEU A 218 -32.74 -27.78 -11.37
CA LEU A 218 -33.53 -27.90 -10.16
C LEU A 218 -34.88 -27.20 -10.34
N PRO A 219 -36.01 -27.79 -9.87
CA PRO A 219 -37.29 -27.12 -9.85
C PRO A 219 -37.19 -25.78 -9.10
N ARG A 220 -37.77 -24.71 -9.67
CA ARG A 220 -37.72 -23.37 -9.05
C ARG A 220 -38.62 -23.28 -7.82
N ASP A 221 -39.72 -24.03 -7.79
CA ASP A 221 -40.62 -24.08 -6.64
C ASP A 221 -40.18 -25.15 -5.64
N MET A 222 -40.01 -24.73 -4.38
CA MET A 222 -39.71 -25.60 -3.25
C MET A 222 -40.79 -26.69 -3.03
N LEU A 223 -42.05 -26.45 -3.38
CA LEU A 223 -43.09 -27.50 -3.31
C LEU A 223 -42.82 -28.65 -4.28
N ASP A 224 -42.31 -28.35 -5.46
CA ASP A 224 -42.02 -29.36 -6.47
C ASP A 224 -40.76 -30.15 -6.07
N ILE A 225 -39.75 -29.48 -5.50
CA ILE A 225 -38.60 -30.15 -4.87
C ILE A 225 -39.06 -31.12 -3.76
N GLU A 226 -39.98 -30.70 -2.88
CA GLU A 226 -40.49 -31.55 -1.79
C GLU A 226 -41.28 -32.76 -2.31
N LYS A 227 -42.09 -32.58 -3.37
CA LYS A 227 -42.82 -33.68 -4.02
C LYS A 227 -41.87 -34.67 -4.69
N ASP A 228 -40.86 -34.19 -5.40
CA ASP A 228 -39.88 -35.04 -6.07
C ASP A 228 -39.02 -35.81 -5.06
N LEU A 229 -38.63 -35.18 -3.94
CA LEU A 229 -37.96 -35.88 -2.84
C LEU A 229 -38.84 -36.99 -2.26
N GLN A 230 -40.12 -36.71 -1.99
CA GLN A 230 -41.07 -37.72 -1.47
C GLN A 230 -41.32 -38.85 -2.46
N LYS A 231 -41.46 -38.54 -3.76
CA LYS A 231 -41.61 -39.52 -4.84
C LYS A 231 -40.42 -40.47 -4.91
N ASN A 232 -39.21 -39.96 -4.63
CA ASN A 232 -37.98 -40.74 -4.57
C ASN A 232 -37.68 -41.33 -3.17
N GLY A 233 -38.64 -41.29 -2.24
CA GLY A 233 -38.51 -41.90 -0.90
C GLY A 233 -37.62 -41.13 0.08
N MET A 234 -37.20 -39.92 -0.25
CA MET A 234 -36.41 -39.04 0.63
C MET A 234 -37.33 -38.14 1.44
N LYS A 235 -37.05 -37.99 2.74
CA LYS A 235 -37.79 -37.07 3.61
C LYS A 235 -37.35 -35.64 3.33
N PRO A 236 -38.25 -34.73 2.91
CA PRO A 236 -37.86 -33.35 2.68
C PRO A 236 -37.42 -32.66 3.97
N ALA A 237 -36.34 -31.87 3.91
CA ALA A 237 -35.83 -31.13 5.06
C ALA A 237 -36.77 -30.01 5.52
N THR A 238 -37.70 -29.58 4.64
CA THR A 238 -38.67 -28.53 4.94
C THR A 238 -40.09 -28.95 4.56
N ASN A 239 -41.09 -28.33 5.17
CA ASN A 239 -42.50 -28.51 4.81
C ASN A 239 -43.08 -27.17 4.35
N THR A 240 -42.91 -26.87 3.07
CA THR A 240 -43.28 -25.59 2.46
C THR A 240 -44.79 -25.45 2.34
N ALA A 241 -45.54 -26.55 2.18
CA ALA A 241 -47.00 -26.53 2.19
C ALA A 241 -47.57 -25.98 3.51
N LYS A 242 -47.10 -26.50 4.66
CA LYS A 242 -47.50 -25.99 5.99
C LYS A 242 -47.11 -24.53 6.19
N ARG A 243 -45.94 -24.12 5.68
CA ARG A 243 -45.45 -22.74 5.81
C ARG A 243 -46.27 -21.76 4.98
N ARG A 244 -46.62 -22.12 3.73
CA ARG A 244 -47.50 -21.32 2.85
C ARG A 244 -48.92 -21.23 3.43
N ALA A 245 -49.45 -22.33 3.93
CA ALA A 245 -50.75 -22.35 4.61
C ALA A 245 -50.74 -21.45 5.86
N MET A 246 -49.70 -21.52 6.71
CA MET A 246 -49.58 -20.64 7.87
C MET A 246 -49.42 -19.16 7.48
N ALA A 247 -48.69 -18.85 6.40
CA ALA A 247 -48.52 -17.48 5.92
C ALA A 247 -49.80 -16.88 5.31
N GLN A 248 -50.64 -17.70 4.68
CA GLN A 248 -51.95 -17.29 4.16
C GLN A 248 -52.99 -17.13 5.28
N VAL A 249 -52.94 -17.96 6.32
CA VAL A 249 -53.87 -17.89 7.47
C VAL A 249 -53.47 -16.77 8.46
N HIS A 250 -52.18 -16.48 8.63
CA HIS A 250 -51.67 -15.53 9.64
C HIS A 250 -50.97 -14.31 9.03
N GLY A 251 -51.42 -13.84 7.84
CA GLY A 251 -50.85 -12.72 7.07
C GLY A 251 -49.74 -11.94 7.78
N ILE A 252 -48.48 -12.23 7.43
CA ILE A 252 -47.24 -11.61 7.95
C ILE A 252 -47.38 -11.09 9.39
N ALA A 253 -47.52 -11.99 10.37
CA ALA A 253 -47.34 -11.59 11.76
C ALA A 253 -45.89 -11.06 11.92
N PRO A 254 -45.69 -9.79 12.33
CA PRO A 254 -44.35 -9.29 12.59
C PRO A 254 -43.76 -10.12 13.72
N LYS A 255 -42.53 -10.61 13.54
CA LYS A 255 -41.77 -11.31 14.59
C LYS A 255 -41.96 -10.57 15.91
N PRO A 256 -42.28 -11.25 17.02
CA PRO A 256 -42.40 -10.58 18.31
C PRO A 256 -41.05 -9.94 18.58
N LYS A 257 -41.00 -8.60 18.56
CA LYS A 257 -39.86 -7.84 19.06
C LYS A 257 -39.64 -8.39 20.45
N THR A 258 -38.50 -9.03 20.68
CA THR A 258 -38.05 -9.37 22.03
C THR A 258 -38.14 -8.08 22.82
N LYS A 259 -39.11 -8.00 23.73
CA LYS A 259 -39.26 -6.86 24.63
C LYS A 259 -37.91 -6.72 25.32
N LYS A 260 -37.14 -5.69 24.97
CA LYS A 260 -35.98 -5.28 25.75
C LYS A 260 -36.47 -5.23 27.19
N LYS A 261 -35.96 -6.09 28.07
CA LYS A 261 -36.25 -5.99 29.49
C LYS A 261 -35.91 -4.55 29.88
N LYS A 262 -36.89 -3.80 30.39
CA LYS A 262 -36.63 -2.48 30.96
C LYS A 262 -35.53 -2.69 31.98
N HIS A 263 -34.37 -2.10 31.74
CA HIS A 263 -33.29 -2.09 32.71
C HIS A 263 -33.78 -1.19 33.85
N GLU A 264 -34.39 -1.78 34.86
CA GLU A 264 -34.73 -1.06 36.09
C GLU A 264 -33.41 -0.60 36.71
N ILE A 265 -33.34 0.70 36.98
CA ILE A 265 -32.19 1.34 37.59
C ILE A 265 -32.12 0.83 39.03
N SER A 266 -31.27 -0.17 39.27
CA SER A 266 -31.02 -0.69 40.61
C SER A 266 -30.38 0.41 41.47
N LYS A 267 -30.65 0.38 42.79
CA LYS A 267 -30.20 1.33 43.84
C LYS A 267 -28.69 1.61 43.87
N ARG A 268 -27.88 0.85 43.11
CA ARG A 268 -26.42 0.99 43.00
C ARG A 268 -25.95 1.84 41.81
N THR A 269 -26.85 2.27 40.91
CA THR A 269 -26.50 3.09 39.75
C THR A 269 -26.32 4.54 40.17
N LYS A 270 -25.11 5.11 39.95
CA LYS A 270 -24.83 6.52 40.27
C LYS A 270 -25.63 7.43 39.33
N LEU A 271 -26.61 8.14 39.91
CA LEU A 271 -27.50 9.03 39.20
C LEU A 271 -26.89 10.44 39.17
N THR A 272 -26.59 10.96 37.99
CA THR A 272 -25.97 12.30 37.83
C THR A 272 -27.00 13.45 37.86
N ASN A 273 -28.29 13.13 37.88
CA ASN A 273 -29.40 14.08 37.77
C ASN A 273 -30.22 14.17 39.06
N ALA A 274 -29.57 14.53 40.18
CA ALA A 274 -30.20 14.62 41.50
C ALA A 274 -31.19 15.81 41.66
N HIS A 275 -31.19 16.77 40.72
CA HIS A 275 -31.98 18.00 40.80
C HIS A 275 -33.35 17.92 40.08
N LEU A 276 -33.71 16.77 39.49
CA LEU A 276 -34.98 16.55 38.79
C LEU A 276 -35.73 15.34 39.39
N PRO A 277 -36.37 15.51 40.56
CA PRO A 277 -37.01 14.40 41.28
C PRO A 277 -38.26 13.84 40.58
N GLU A 278 -38.93 14.64 39.74
CA GLU A 278 -40.13 14.21 38.99
C GLU A 278 -39.88 13.02 38.07
N LEU A 279 -38.65 12.87 37.54
CA LEU A 279 -38.28 11.78 36.65
C LEU A 279 -38.27 10.39 37.33
N PHE A 280 -38.33 10.33 38.65
CA PHE A 280 -38.15 9.10 39.45
C PHE A 280 -39.37 8.72 40.30
N GLN A 281 -40.46 9.50 40.26
CA GLN A 281 -41.66 9.26 41.07
C GLN A 281 -42.32 7.90 40.78
N ASN A 282 -42.21 7.38 39.56
CA ASN A 282 -42.81 6.11 39.14
C ASN A 282 -41.99 4.86 39.53
N LEU A 283 -40.85 5.01 40.21
CA LEU A 283 -40.00 3.88 40.62
C LEU A 283 -40.33 3.35 42.03
N ASN A 284 -41.21 4.03 42.78
CA ASN A 284 -41.43 3.75 44.19
C ASN A 284 -42.85 3.26 44.51
N VAL A 285 -43.45 2.48 43.61
CA VAL A 285 -44.73 1.79 43.88
C VAL A 285 -44.40 0.37 44.40
N PRO A 286 -44.54 0.08 45.71
CA PRO A 286 -44.54 -1.29 46.19
C PRO A 286 -45.84 -1.96 45.74
N GLY A 287 -45.72 -3.17 45.20
CA GLY A 287 -46.80 -3.86 44.51
C GLY A 287 -48.11 -3.99 45.29
N SER A 288 -49.19 -3.85 44.54
CA SER A 288 -50.44 -4.61 44.67
C SER A 288 -50.94 -4.91 43.26
#